data_AF-V5H677-F1
#
_entry.id   AF-V5H677-F1
#
_cell.length_a   1.000
_cell.length_b   1.000
_cell.length_c   1.000
_cell.angle_alpha   90.00
_cell.angle_beta   90.00
_cell.angle_gamma   90.00
#
_symmetry.space_group_name_H-M   'P 1'
#
loop_
_entity.id
_entity.type
_entity.pdbx_description
1 polymer ?
#
loop_
_entity_poly.entity_id
_entity_poly.type
_entity_poly.pdbx_seq_one_letter_code
_entity_poly.pdbx_strand_id
1 'polypeptide(L)' 'MRSSFIFCLLGMYFIASANADSCSGIAGVQCRIFCYYYNGSTELKQKNDGAPCKMPGGRDGKCENGECIRK' A
#
# COMPACT_ATOMS: atom_id res chain seq x y z
N MET A 1 -0.45 -18.38 -35.97
CA MET A 1 -1.29 -17.27 -35.47
C MET A 1 -1.65 -17.33 -33.99
N ARG A 2 -1.69 -18.49 -33.31
CA ARG A 2 -1.93 -18.54 -31.85
C ARG A 2 -0.80 -17.94 -31.01
N SER A 3 0.44 -18.07 -31.47
CA SER A 3 1.63 -17.55 -30.76
C SER A 3 1.59 -16.03 -30.58
N SER A 4 1.31 -15.28 -31.64
CA SER A 4 1.21 -13.81 -31.60
C SER A 4 0.13 -13.31 -30.64
N PHE A 5 -0.99 -14.03 -30.51
CA PHE A 5 -2.06 -13.68 -29.57
C PHE A 5 -1.60 -13.80 -28.11
N ILE A 6 -0.84 -14.85 -27.78
CA ILE A 6 -0.31 -15.06 -26.43
C ILE A 6 0.71 -13.96 -26.07
N PHE A 7 1.58 -13.57 -27.01
CA PHE A 7 2.52 -12.47 -26.80
C PHE A 7 1.82 -11.12 -26.59
N CYS A 8 0.74 -10.85 -27.34
CA CYS A 8 -0.05 -9.64 -27.12
C CYS A 8 -0.72 -9.61 -25.74
N LEU A 9 -1.25 -10.74 -25.27
CA LEU A 9 -1.84 -10.84 -23.93
C LEU A 9 -0.81 -10.64 -22.82
N LEU A 10 0.38 -11.23 -22.96
CA LEU A 10 1.48 -11.03 -22.03
C LEU A 10 1.92 -9.56 -21.99
N GLY A 11 2.01 -8.89 -23.14
CA GLY A 11 2.33 -7.46 -23.22
C GLY A 11 1.31 -6.58 -22.51
N MET A 12 0.02 -6.82 -22.73
CA MET A 12 -1.05 -6.08 -22.04
C MET A 12 -1.05 -6.33 -20.53
N TYR A 13 -0.81 -7.57 -20.10
CA TYR A 13 -0.72 -7.92 -18.68
C TYR A 13 0.47 -7.24 -18.00
N PHE A 14 1.62 -7.19 -18.68
CA PHE A 14 2.82 -6.53 -18.15
C PHE A 14 2.61 -5.02 -17.98
N ILE A 15 1.98 -4.38 -18.97
CA ILE A 15 1.61 -2.96 -18.88
C ILE A 15 0.63 -2.76 -17.72
N ALA A 16 -0.47 -3.52 -17.66
CA ALA A 16 -1.44 -3.46 -16.58
C ALA A 16 -0.80 -3.56 -15.18
N SER A 17 0.15 -4.49 -15.01
CA SER A 17 0.88 -4.67 -13.76
C SER A 17 1.83 -3.52 -13.42
N ALA A 18 2.43 -2.85 -14.43
CA ALA A 18 3.36 -1.76 -14.22
C ALA A 18 2.67 -0.45 -13.81
N ASN A 19 1.40 -0.27 -14.20
CA ASN A 19 0.60 0.89 -13.84
C ASN A 19 -0.37 0.65 -12.67
N ALA A 20 -0.15 -0.41 -11.88
CA ALA A 20 -0.88 -0.61 -10.64
C ALA A 20 -0.30 0.27 -9.53
N ASP A 21 -1.15 1.08 -8.90
CA ASP A 21 -0.78 1.80 -7.68
C ASP A 21 -0.52 0.79 -6.55
N SER A 22 0.63 0.92 -5.89
CA SER A 22 1.03 0.02 -4.82
C SER A 22 1.08 0.76 -3.49
N CYS A 23 0.26 0.34 -2.52
CA CYS A 23 0.28 0.87 -1.17
C CYS A 23 0.87 -0.16 -0.20
N SER A 24 1.89 0.22 0.54
CA SER A 24 2.58 -0.62 1.52
C SER A 24 2.64 0.06 2.89
N GLY A 25 2.54 -0.75 3.96
CA GLY A 25 2.75 -0.26 5.32
C GLY A 25 4.20 0.17 5.55
N ILE A 26 4.41 1.18 6.38
CA ILE A 26 5.75 1.66 6.74
C ILE A 26 6.21 0.97 8.02
N ALA A 27 7.40 0.34 7.98
CA ALA A 27 8.00 -0.23 9.18
C ALA A 27 8.23 0.86 10.24
N GLY A 28 7.71 0.66 11.45
CA GLY A 28 7.79 1.64 12.54
C GLY A 28 6.67 2.68 12.58
N VAL A 29 5.86 2.84 11.52
CA VAL A 29 4.77 3.83 11.45
C VAL A 29 3.46 3.18 11.01
N GLN A 30 2.80 2.51 11.95
CA GLN A 30 1.65 1.62 11.67
C GLN A 30 0.35 2.34 11.26
N CYS A 31 0.24 3.63 11.56
CA CYS A 31 -0.92 4.45 11.23
C CYS A 31 -0.74 5.29 9.96
N ARG A 32 0.34 5.06 9.22
CA ARG A 32 0.61 5.67 7.92
C ARG A 32 0.92 4.59 6.90
N ILE A 33 0.48 4.83 5.67
CA ILE A 33 0.65 3.93 4.53
C ILE A 33 1.37 4.73 3.46
N PHE A 34 2.38 4.10 2.85
CA PHE A 34 3.09 4.68 1.73
C PHE A 34 2.49 4.14 0.44
N CYS A 35 1.98 5.03 -0.40
CA CYS A 35 1.45 4.70 -1.71
C CYS A 35 2.39 5.21 -2.79
N TYR A 36 2.77 4.32 -3.69
CA TYR A 36 3.51 4.62 -4.91
C TYR A 36 2.55 4.52 -6.09
N TYR A 37 2.47 5.61 -6.85
CA TYR A 37 1.60 5.70 -8.02
C TYR A 37 2.38 5.45 -9.30
N TYR A 38 1.70 4.96 -10.33
CA TYR A 38 2.32 4.67 -11.62
C TYR A 38 2.96 5.90 -12.30
N ASN A 39 2.51 7.10 -11.95
CA ASN A 39 3.07 8.37 -12.43
C ASN A 39 4.40 8.76 -11.75
N GLY A 40 4.94 7.88 -10.89
CA GLY A 40 6.16 8.12 -10.12
C GLY A 40 5.97 9.00 -8.88
N SER A 41 4.74 9.43 -8.59
CA SER A 41 4.44 10.17 -7.37
C SER A 41 4.33 9.22 -6.17
N THR A 42 4.68 9.76 -5.00
CA THR A 42 4.57 9.05 -3.73
C THR A 42 3.71 9.86 -2.78
N GLU A 43 2.79 9.20 -2.11
CA GLU A 43 1.93 9.83 -1.12
C GLU A 43 1.95 9.04 0.19
N LEU A 44 2.00 9.79 1.29
CA LEU A 44 1.95 9.23 2.63
C LEU A 44 0.54 9.45 3.18
N LYS A 45 -0.28 8.39 3.14
CA LYS A 45 -1.67 8.43 3.59
C LYS A 45 -1.80 8.04 5.06
N GLN A 46 -2.74 8.67 5.74
CA GLN A 46 -3.18 8.21 7.06
C GLN A 46 -4.02 6.94 6.89
N LYS A 47 -3.76 5.94 7.74
CA LYS A 47 -4.60 4.75 7.85
C LYS A 47 -5.91 5.13 8.54
N ASN A 48 -7.00 4.47 8.18
CA ASN A 48 -8.31 4.71 8.78
C ASN A 48 -8.25 4.73 10.31
N ASP A 49 -8.93 5.70 10.90
CA ASP A 49 -9.05 5.78 12.35
C ASP A 49 -9.74 4.51 12.89
N GLY A 50 -9.30 4.05 14.06
CA GLY A 50 -9.70 2.79 14.65
C GLY A 50 -8.93 1.56 14.14
N ALA A 51 -8.09 1.67 13.11
CA ALA A 51 -7.27 0.56 12.66
C ALA A 51 -6.32 0.07 13.77
N PRO A 52 -6.13 -1.25 13.93
CA PRO A 52 -5.26 -1.77 14.98
C PRO A 52 -3.79 -1.39 14.72
N CYS A 53 -3.09 -1.06 15.79
CA CYS A 53 -1.66 -0.80 15.81
C CYS A 53 -1.02 -1.34 17.10
N LYS A 54 0.30 -1.54 17.07
CA LYS A 54 1.13 -1.99 18.19
C LYS A 54 2.00 -0.84 18.66
N MET A 55 1.86 -0.45 19.92
CA MET A 55 2.75 0.50 20.56
C MET A 55 4.10 -0.14 20.91
N PRO A 56 5.14 0.68 21.20
CA PRO A 56 6.37 0.19 21.81
C PRO A 56 6.09 -0.71 23.01
N GLY A 57 6.78 -1.84 23.08
CA GLY A 57 6.53 -2.87 24.10
C GLY A 57 5.36 -3.81 23.80
N GLY A 58 4.83 -3.82 22.57
CA GLY A 58 3.86 -4.83 22.10
C GLY A 58 2.42 -4.62 22.54
N ARG A 59 2.12 -3.48 23.18
CA ARG A 59 0.78 -3.12 23.64
C ARG A 59 -0.15 -2.81 22.47
N ASP A 60 -1.40 -3.22 22.57
CA ASP A 60 -2.41 -2.93 21.56
C ASP A 60 -2.86 -1.46 21.62
N GLY A 61 -3.03 -0.88 20.44
CA GLY A 61 -3.53 0.46 20.24
C GLY A 61 -4.43 0.56 19.01
N LYS A 62 -4.92 1.76 18.74
CA LYS A 62 -5.70 2.13 17.57
C LYS A 62 -5.09 3.36 16.92
N CYS A 63 -5.22 3.44 15.61
CA CYS A 63 -4.88 4.65 14.88
C CYS A 63 -5.92 5.74 15.12
N GLU A 64 -5.49 6.94 15.46
CA GLU A 64 -6.32 8.14 15.47
C GLU A 64 -5.42 9.33 15.15
N ASN A 65 -5.86 10.16 14.20
CA ASN A 65 -5.08 11.31 13.68
C ASN A 65 -3.67 10.94 13.19
N GLY A 66 -3.49 9.72 12.68
CA GLY A 66 -2.22 9.23 12.13
C GLY A 66 -1.22 8.79 13.19
N GLU A 67 -1.61 8.75 14.46
CA GLU A 67 -0.82 8.25 15.59
C GLU A 67 -1.42 6.98 16.16
N CYS A 68 -0.57 6.11 16.71
CA CYS A 68 -1.00 4.92 17.41
C CYS A 68 -1.29 5.28 18.86
N ILE A 69 -2.56 5.28 19.24
CA ILE A 69 -3.06 5.66 20.56
C ILE A 69 -3.51 4.42 21.32
N ARG A 70 -3.46 4.45 22.65
CA ARG A 70 -3.80 3.29 23.47
C ARG A 70 -5.29 3.00 23.34
N LYS A 71 -5.63 1.72 23.14
CA LYS A 71 -7.02 1.25 23.11
C LYS A 71 -7.70 1.38 24.46
#